data_AF-A0A453A7B0-F1
#
_entry.id   AF-A0A453A7B0-F1
#
_cell.length_a   1.000
_cell.length_b   1.000
_cell.length_c   1.000
_cell.angle_alpha   90.00
_cell.angle_beta   90.00
_cell.angle_gamma   90.00
#
_symmetry.space_group_name_H-M   'P 1'
#
loop_
_entity.id
_entity.type
_entity.pdbx_description
1 polymer ?
#
loop_
_entity_poly.entity_id
_entity_poly.type
_entity_poly.pdbx_seq_one_letter_code
_entity_poly.pdbx_strand_id
1 'polypeptide(L)'
;MLSVVLLVGMGDEATREAFEWAIGCTDAVMAGSVVARLANDMTSFKNGKNKKDVASSVDSYINQYHVTGDVAFAVLDNMVEDAWKTTNQARFDRRAMLPLVERVARMTKSMVFTYHHKKDRYTFSRLNKDRVKQQFVDPIPL
;
A
#
# COMPACT_ATOMS: atom_id res chain seq x y z
N MET A 1 -8.31 -5.78 5.81
CA MET A 1 -7.88 -7.09 6.36
C MET A 1 -6.42 -7.12 6.77
N LEU A 2 -5.44 -6.76 5.91
CA LEU A 2 -4.03 -6.83 6.27
C LEU A 2 -3.66 -5.99 7.52
N SER A 3 -4.28 -4.82 7.68
CA SER A 3 -4.08 -3.95 8.86
C SER A 3 -4.45 -4.62 10.18
N VAL A 4 -5.51 -5.44 10.20
CA VAL A 4 -5.93 -6.21 11.39
C VAL A 4 -4.85 -7.22 11.78
N VAL A 5 -4.34 -7.98 10.79
CA VAL A 5 -3.29 -8.98 11.01
C VAL A 5 -2.00 -8.33 11.55
N LEU A 6 -1.70 -7.10 11.13
CA LEU A 6 -0.51 -6.39 11.60
C LEU A 6 -0.53 -6.04 13.08
N LEU A 7 -1.71 -5.93 13.69
CA LEU A 7 -1.85 -5.56 15.08
C LEU A 7 -1.67 -6.76 16.02
N VAL A 8 -1.90 -7.99 15.55
CA VAL A 8 -1.88 -9.22 16.38
C VAL A 8 -0.57 -9.39 17.17
N GLY A 9 0.56 -8.96 16.61
CA GLY A 9 1.88 -9.08 17.25
C GLY A 9 2.31 -7.85 18.07
N MET A 10 1.42 -6.89 18.35
CA MET A 10 1.79 -5.62 18.98
C MET A 10 1.72 -5.61 20.51
N GLY A 11 1.47 -6.75 21.16
CA GLY A 11 1.44 -6.85 22.62
C GLY A 11 0.32 -6.01 23.23
N ASP A 12 0.63 -5.26 24.28
CA ASP A 12 -0.35 -4.47 25.04
C ASP A 12 -1.03 -3.37 24.23
N GLU A 13 -0.40 -2.90 23.14
CA GLU A 13 -0.98 -1.93 22.21
C GLU A 13 -2.12 -2.52 21.37
N ALA A 14 -2.19 -3.85 21.22
CA ALA A 14 -3.20 -4.57 20.45
C ALA A 14 -4.52 -4.71 21.23
N THR A 15 -5.06 -3.59 21.72
CA THR A 15 -6.31 -3.57 22.49
C THR A 15 -7.53 -3.87 21.61
N ARG A 16 -8.68 -4.11 22.24
CA ARG A 16 -9.95 -4.26 21.52
C ARG A 16 -10.25 -3.03 20.65
N GLU A 17 -10.04 -1.83 21.19
CA GLU A 17 -10.27 -0.56 20.50
C GLU A 17 -9.37 -0.42 19.27
N ALA A 18 -8.13 -0.93 19.34
CA ALA A 18 -7.21 -0.98 18.22
C ALA A 18 -7.74 -1.87 17.08
N PHE A 19 -8.27 -3.05 17.43
CA PHE A 19 -8.88 -3.95 16.46
C PHE A 19 -10.18 -3.40 15.88
N GLU A 20 -11.04 -2.80 16.70
CA GLU A 20 -12.27 -2.13 16.24
C GLU A 20 -11.95 -1.00 15.26
N TRP A 21 -10.93 -0.19 15.53
CA TRP A 21 -10.44 0.82 14.60
C TRP A 21 -9.93 0.21 13.29
N ALA A 22 -9.11 -0.84 13.36
CA ALA A 22 -8.56 -1.50 12.17
C ALA A 22 -9.64 -2.19 11.32
N ILE A 23 -10.65 -2.77 11.95
CA ILE A 23 -11.81 -3.40 11.28
C ILE A 23 -12.71 -2.33 10.68
N GLY A 24 -12.90 -1.21 11.38
CA GLY A 24 -13.69 -0.07 10.91
C GLY A 24 -13.18 0.53 9.60
N CYS A 25 -11.94 0.24 9.22
CA CYS A 25 -11.36 0.60 7.92
C CYS A 25 -11.54 2.08 7.61
N THR A 26 -11.16 2.94 8.57
CA THR A 26 -11.23 4.40 8.43
C THR A 26 -9.83 4.99 8.24
N ASP A 27 -9.75 6.27 7.85
CA ASP A 27 -8.50 7.07 7.80
C ASP A 27 -7.27 6.37 7.18
N ALA A 28 -6.18 6.18 7.91
CA ALA A 28 -4.94 5.55 7.49
C ALA A 28 -5.14 4.09 7.05
N VAL A 29 -6.12 3.37 7.61
CA VAL A 29 -6.40 1.98 7.21
C VAL A 29 -7.01 1.96 5.81
N MET A 30 -8.00 2.82 5.55
CA MET A 30 -8.60 2.94 4.22
C MET A 30 -7.58 3.50 3.23
N ALA A 31 -6.92 4.59 3.59
CA ALA A 31 -5.93 5.26 2.75
C ALA A 31 -4.77 4.33 2.39
N GLY A 32 -4.23 3.57 3.35
CA GLY A 32 -3.22 2.56 3.08
C GLY A 32 -3.69 1.47 2.11
N SER A 33 -4.96 1.06 2.22
CA SER A 33 -5.58 0.10 1.29
C SER A 33 -5.71 0.67 -0.13
N VAL A 34 -6.10 1.95 -0.27
CA VAL A 34 -6.15 2.66 -1.56
C VAL A 34 -4.77 2.73 -2.19
N VAL A 35 -3.76 3.18 -1.44
CA VAL A 35 -2.38 3.25 -1.93
C VAL A 35 -1.90 1.89 -2.42
N ALA A 36 -2.07 0.84 -1.61
CA ALA A 36 -1.62 -0.50 -1.95
C ALA A 36 -2.33 -1.04 -3.20
N ARG A 37 -3.65 -0.86 -3.29
CA ARG A 37 -4.46 -1.37 -4.40
C ARG A 37 -4.10 -0.67 -5.71
N LEU A 38 -4.09 0.66 -5.72
CA LEU A 38 -3.82 1.44 -6.92
C LEU A 38 -2.37 1.26 -7.40
N ALA A 39 -1.40 1.21 -6.49
CA ALA A 39 0.00 0.96 -6.86
C ALA A 39 0.20 -0.41 -7.52
N ASN A 40 -0.44 -1.48 -6.99
CA ASN A 40 -0.38 -2.79 -7.64
C ASN A 40 -1.10 -2.77 -9.00
N ASP A 41 -2.30 -2.19 -9.09
CA ASP A 41 -3.10 -2.19 -10.32
C ASP A 41 -2.40 -1.49 -11.47
N MET A 42 -1.83 -0.32 -11.21
CA MET A 42 -1.03 0.44 -12.16
C MET A 42 0.23 -0.33 -12.59
N THR A 43 0.83 -1.09 -11.68
CA THR A 43 2.00 -1.93 -11.96
C THR A 43 1.63 -3.12 -12.84
N SER A 44 0.54 -3.82 -12.51
CA SER A 44 0.03 -4.97 -13.24
C SER A 44 -0.44 -4.59 -14.64
N PHE A 45 -1.12 -3.44 -14.78
CA PHE A 45 -1.51 -2.92 -16.09
C PHE A 45 -0.30 -2.67 -16.99
N LYS A 46 0.77 -2.06 -16.46
CA LYS A 46 1.97 -1.74 -17.24
C LYS A 46 2.81 -2.98 -17.62
N ASN A 47 2.88 -3.97 -16.74
CA ASN A 47 3.69 -5.18 -16.96
C ASN A 47 2.94 -6.27 -17.76
N GLY A 48 1.67 -6.02 -18.11
CA GLY A 48 0.80 -7.00 -18.73
C GLY A 48 0.11 -7.88 -17.69
N LYS A 49 -1.19 -8.06 -17.87
CA LYS A 49 -2.02 -8.90 -17.00
C LYS A 49 -2.12 -10.33 -17.51
N ASN A 50 -2.38 -11.26 -16.61
CA ASN A 50 -2.77 -12.60 -17.00
C ASN A 50 -4.17 -12.57 -17.61
N LYS A 51 -4.44 -13.47 -18.56
CA LYS A 51 -5.75 -13.56 -19.24
C LYS A 51 -6.94 -13.83 -18.32
N LYS A 52 -6.70 -14.30 -17.10
CA LYS A 52 -7.72 -14.60 -16.08
C LYS A 52 -7.83 -13.53 -15.00
N ASP A 53 -7.01 -12.48 -15.06
CA ASP A 53 -7.07 -11.40 -14.09
C ASP A 53 -8.36 -10.61 -14.29
N VAL A 54 -8.99 -10.22 -13.18
CA VAL A 54 -10.12 -9.30 -13.19
C VAL A 54 -9.69 -7.90 -13.63
N ALA A 55 -10.65 -7.08 -14.04
CA ALA A 55 -10.41 -5.67 -14.37
C ALA A 55 -9.75 -4.94 -13.19
N SER A 56 -8.68 -4.18 -13.47
CA SER A 56 -8.04 -3.33 -12.44
C SER A 56 -8.75 -1.99 -12.34
N SER A 57 -8.42 -1.19 -11.32
CA SER A 57 -8.83 0.21 -11.23
C SER A 57 -8.50 1.01 -12.50
N VAL A 58 -7.36 0.75 -13.17
CA VAL A 58 -7.01 1.39 -14.45
C VAL A 58 -8.04 1.05 -15.54
N ASP A 59 -8.29 -0.25 -15.81
CA ASP A 59 -9.29 -0.69 -16.80
C ASP A 59 -10.68 -0.14 -16.48
N SER A 60 -11.09 -0.23 -15.20
CA SER A 60 -12.40 0.24 -14.76
C SER A 60 -12.56 1.74 -15.01
N TYR A 61 -11.51 2.53 -14.76
CA TYR A 61 -11.52 3.97 -15.01
C TYR A 61 -11.58 4.30 -16.51
N ILE A 62 -10.77 3.62 -17.33
CA ILE A 62 -10.81 3.74 -18.79
C ILE A 62 -12.20 3.39 -19.32
N ASN A 63 -12.79 2.29 -18.87
CA ASN A 63 -14.09 1.83 -19.32
C ASN A 63 -15.22 2.76 -18.88
N GLN A 64 -15.16 3.29 -17.66
CA GLN A 64 -16.19 4.17 -17.11
C GLN A 64 -16.19 5.57 -17.76
N TYR A 65 -15.01 6.12 -18.03
CA TYR A 65 -14.86 7.50 -18.51
C TYR A 65 -14.42 7.62 -19.97
N HIS A 66 -14.18 6.49 -20.64
CA HIS A 66 -13.73 6.41 -22.05
C HIS A 66 -12.46 7.24 -22.33
N VAL A 67 -11.51 7.21 -21.39
CA VAL A 67 -10.24 7.96 -21.46
C VAL A 67 -9.06 7.06 -21.80
N THR A 68 -7.91 7.66 -22.09
CA THR A 68 -6.67 6.91 -22.33
C THR A 68 -6.09 6.35 -21.02
N GLY A 69 -5.17 5.39 -21.15
CA GLY A 69 -4.41 4.88 -20.01
C GLY A 69 -3.70 6.00 -19.25
N ASP A 70 -3.01 6.90 -19.94
CA ASP A 70 -2.26 7.99 -19.30
C ASP A 70 -3.15 8.91 -18.45
N VAL A 71 -4.36 9.21 -18.91
CA VAL A 71 -5.34 9.98 -18.13
C VAL A 71 -5.77 9.21 -16.88
N ALA A 72 -6.04 7.90 -17.01
CA ALA A 72 -6.36 7.06 -15.86
C ALA A 72 -5.19 6.99 -14.87
N PHE A 73 -3.94 6.84 -15.34
CA PHE A 73 -2.76 6.87 -14.48
C PHE A 73 -2.64 8.17 -13.69
N ALA A 74 -2.80 9.33 -14.35
CA ALA A 74 -2.72 10.63 -13.69
C ALA A 74 -3.78 10.78 -12.57
N VAL A 75 -5.02 10.34 -12.82
CA VAL A 75 -6.08 10.39 -11.81
C VAL A 75 -5.78 9.44 -10.65
N LEU A 76 -5.37 8.22 -10.93
CA LEU A 76 -5.06 7.22 -9.90
C LEU A 76 -3.83 7.62 -9.07
N ASP A 77 -2.80 8.21 -9.68
CA ASP A 77 -1.64 8.73 -8.97
C ASP A 77 -2.06 9.92 -8.05
N ASN A 78 -2.96 10.81 -8.48
CA ASN A 78 -3.53 11.85 -7.60
C ASN A 78 -4.30 11.25 -6.40
N MET A 79 -5.10 10.20 -6.62
CA MET A 79 -5.79 9.49 -5.53
C MET A 79 -4.81 8.86 -4.54
N VAL A 80 -3.67 8.36 -5.03
CA VAL A 80 -2.58 7.85 -4.17
C VAL A 80 -1.96 8.98 -3.35
N GLU A 81 -1.71 10.15 -3.94
CA GLU A 81 -1.21 11.32 -3.22
C GLU A 81 -2.16 11.78 -2.11
N ASP A 82 -3.47 11.84 -2.39
CA ASP A 82 -4.46 12.22 -1.39
C ASP A 82 -4.55 11.19 -0.26
N ALA A 83 -4.49 9.90 -0.58
CA ALA A 83 -4.41 8.85 0.43
C ALA A 83 -3.14 8.96 1.29
N TRP A 84 -2.02 9.40 0.73
CA TRP A 84 -0.82 9.71 1.52
C TRP A 84 -1.03 10.87 2.48
N LYS A 85 -1.71 11.95 2.06
CA LYS A 85 -2.07 13.06 2.93
C LYS A 85 -2.96 12.58 4.09
N THR A 86 -3.99 11.77 3.81
CA THR A 86 -4.85 11.17 4.85
C THR A 86 -4.06 10.30 5.82
N THR A 87 -3.15 9.45 5.32
CA THR A 87 -2.30 8.60 6.15
C THR A 87 -1.40 9.44 7.09
N ASN A 88 -0.89 10.57 6.59
CA ASN A 88 -0.09 11.48 7.39
C ASN A 88 -0.92 12.22 8.44
N GLN A 89 -2.10 12.72 8.06
CA GLN A 89 -3.01 13.42 8.95
C GLN A 89 -3.48 12.54 10.11
N ALA A 90 -3.77 11.26 9.85
CA ALA A 90 -4.19 10.30 10.87
C ALA A 90 -3.20 10.16 12.04
N ARG A 91 -1.89 10.40 11.83
CA ARG A 91 -0.90 10.37 12.92
C ARG A 91 -1.09 11.52 13.92
N PHE A 92 -1.63 12.63 13.46
CA PHE A 92 -1.97 13.78 14.32
C PHE A 92 -3.35 13.58 14.95
N ASP A 93 -4.34 13.19 14.15
CA ASP A 93 -5.73 13.06 14.61
C ASP A 93 -5.91 11.91 15.61
N ARG A 94 -5.15 10.82 15.44
CA ARG A 94 -5.20 9.62 16.31
C ARG A 94 -3.96 9.49 17.17
N ARG A 95 -3.52 10.59 17.78
CA ARG A 95 -2.32 10.64 18.61
C ARG A 95 -2.31 9.60 19.75
N ALA A 96 -3.47 9.29 20.32
CA ALA A 96 -3.60 8.26 21.36
C ALA A 96 -3.33 6.83 20.87
N MET A 97 -3.46 6.58 19.56
CA MET A 97 -3.20 5.29 18.90
C MET A 97 -1.97 5.37 17.99
N LEU A 98 -1.06 6.31 18.24
CA LEU A 98 0.05 6.60 17.34
C LEU A 98 0.90 5.35 16.98
N PRO A 99 1.26 4.44 17.91
CA PRO A 99 2.02 3.24 17.55
C PRO A 99 1.32 2.37 16.49
N LEU A 100 0.00 2.25 16.59
CA LEU A 100 -0.86 1.47 15.67
C LEU A 100 -0.96 2.15 14.30
N VAL A 101 -1.18 3.46 14.28
CA VAL A 101 -1.24 4.25 13.05
C VAL A 101 0.11 4.26 12.33
N GLU A 102 1.20 4.38 13.07
CA GLU A 102 2.55 4.24 12.51
C GLU A 102 2.79 2.87 11.90
N ARG A 103 2.30 1.79 12.55
CA ARG A 103 2.41 0.43 12.02
C ARG A 103 1.71 0.31 10.67
N VAL A 104 0.48 0.81 10.56
CA VAL A 104 -0.27 0.84 9.30
C VAL A 104 0.46 1.68 8.26
N ALA A 105 0.94 2.86 8.62
CA ALA A 105 1.61 3.72 7.65
C ALA A 105 2.97 3.15 7.17
N ARG A 106 3.72 2.46 8.03
CA ARG A 106 4.94 1.72 7.65
C ARG A 106 4.60 0.58 6.68
N MET A 107 3.48 -0.11 6.88
CA MET A 107 2.98 -1.09 5.91
C MET A 107 2.66 -0.44 4.58
N THR A 108 1.91 0.66 4.55
CA THR A 108 1.60 1.41 3.31
C THR A 108 2.87 1.75 2.54
N LYS A 109 3.92 2.20 3.23
CA LYS A 109 5.24 2.48 2.63
C LYS A 109 5.86 1.22 2.01
N SER A 110 5.78 0.08 2.67
CA SER A 110 6.30 -1.19 2.11
C SER A 110 5.57 -1.60 0.83
N MET A 111 4.25 -1.35 0.73
CA MET A 111 3.48 -1.64 -0.49
C MET A 111 3.93 -0.77 -1.66
N VAL A 112 4.09 0.53 -1.44
CA VAL A 112 4.64 1.42 -2.47
C VAL A 112 6.05 1.01 -2.85
N PHE A 113 6.88 0.61 -1.88
CA PHE A 113 8.23 0.13 -2.16
C PHE A 113 8.21 -1.12 -3.08
N THR A 114 7.35 -2.09 -2.78
CA THR A 114 7.16 -3.30 -3.60
C THR A 114 6.85 -2.96 -5.05
N TYR A 115 5.96 -1.99 -5.28
CA TYR A 115 5.48 -1.59 -6.62
C TYR A 115 6.20 -0.36 -7.20
N HIS A 116 7.26 0.12 -6.55
CA HIS A 116 7.95 1.36 -6.91
C HIS A 116 8.47 1.32 -8.36
N HIS A 117 8.38 2.44 -9.08
CA HIS A 117 8.67 2.52 -10.52
C HIS A 117 7.83 1.56 -11.39
N LYS A 118 6.63 1.20 -10.92
CA LYS A 118 5.72 0.27 -11.60
C LYS A 118 6.40 -1.10 -11.90
N LYS A 119 7.24 -1.56 -10.97
CA LYS A 119 7.90 -2.88 -11.02
C LYS A 119 7.25 -3.82 -10.00
N ASP A 120 6.79 -4.99 -10.42
CA ASP A 120 6.22 -5.98 -9.51
C ASP A 120 7.33 -6.82 -8.85
N ARG A 121 7.85 -6.32 -7.72
CA ARG A 121 8.89 -7.04 -6.98
C ARG A 121 8.34 -8.11 -6.04
N TYR A 122 7.02 -8.21 -5.91
CA TYR A 122 6.38 -9.26 -5.13
C TYR A 122 6.40 -10.56 -5.91
N THR A 123 5.88 -10.53 -7.13
CA THR A 123 5.85 -11.70 -8.02
C THR A 123 7.23 -12.00 -8.58
N PHE A 124 7.98 -10.98 -9.01
CA PHE A 124 9.31 -11.15 -9.59
C PHE A 124 10.41 -10.85 -8.56
N SER A 125 10.62 -11.78 -7.63
CA SER A 125 11.55 -11.65 -6.49
C SER A 125 13.00 -11.31 -6.88
N ARG A 126 13.42 -11.64 -8.11
CA ARG A 126 14.74 -11.26 -8.67
C ARG A 126 14.97 -9.74 -8.61
N LEU A 127 13.91 -8.93 -8.73
CA LEU A 127 13.96 -7.47 -8.66
C LEU A 127 14.23 -6.92 -7.24
N ASN A 128 14.17 -7.78 -6.21
CA ASN A 128 14.42 -7.45 -4.80
C ASN A 128 15.72 -8.05 -4.25
N LYS A 129 16.45 -8.85 -5.04
CA LYS A 129 17.59 -9.66 -4.56
C LYS A 129 18.65 -8.83 -3.84
N ASP A 130 19.05 -7.69 -4.42
CA ASP A 130 20.11 -6.85 -3.85
C ASP A 130 19.69 -6.22 -2.52
N ARG A 131 18.42 -5.84 -2.39
CA ARG A 131 17.88 -5.28 -1.14
C ARG A 131 17.75 -6.32 -0.04
N VAL A 132 17.34 -7.55 -0.40
CA VAL A 132 17.32 -8.66 0.57
C VAL A 132 18.73 -8.94 1.08
N LYS A 133 19.74 -8.91 0.20
CA LYS A 133 21.14 -9.05 0.60
C LYS A 133 21.57 -7.93 1.54
N GLN A 134 21.35 -6.66 1.18
CA GLN A 134 21.69 -5.50 2.01
C GLN A 134 21.03 -5.52 3.39
N GLN A 135 19.81 -6.06 3.50
CA GLN A 135 19.06 -6.04 4.74
C GLN A 135 19.35 -7.24 5.66
N PHE A 136 19.71 -8.40 5.10
CA PHE A 136 19.73 -9.68 5.83
C PHE A 136 21.00 -10.52 5.63
N VAL A 137 21.90 -10.14 4.73
CA VAL A 137 23.10 -10.94 4.39
C VAL A 137 24.38 -10.13 4.59
N ASP A 138 24.44 -8.95 3.98
CA ASP A 138 25.65 -8.13 3.96
C ASP A 138 25.62 -7.15 5.14
N PRO A 139 26.48 -7.32 6.16
CA PRO A 139 26.54 -6.39 7.28
C PRO A 139 27.08 -5.03 6.81
N ILE A 140 26.68 -3.96 7.50
CA ILE A 140 27.28 -2.64 7.32
C ILE A 140 28.72 -2.73 7.86
N PRO A 141 29.75 -2.44 7.04
CA PRO A 141 31.12 -2.39 7.53
C PRO A 141 31.25 -1.39 8.68
N LEU A 142 31.94 -1.79 9.74
CA LEU A 142 32.27 -0.93 10.88
C LEU A 142 33.51 -0.09 10.58
#